data_AF-A0A524MA31-F1
#
_entry.id   AF-A0A524MA31-F1
#
_cell.length_a   1.000
_cell.length_b   1.000
_cell.length_c   1.000
_cell.angle_alpha   90.00
_cell.angle_beta   90.00
_cell.angle_gamma   90.00
#
_symmetry.space_group_name_H-M   'P 1'
#
loop_
_entity.id
_entity.type
_entity.pdbx_description
1 polymer ?
#
loop_
_entity_poly.entity_id
_entity_poly.type
_entity_poly.pdbx_seq_one_letter_code
_entity_poly.pdbx_strand_id
1 'polypeptide(L)' 'MAQKGIREFDAKRLLAKAVNDAGQLTGSALRFEDRLVLVTPETNVAGLPAAYPWLVGAKLVCKPDQLFGKRGKNNL' A
#
# COMPACT_ATOMS: atom_id res chain seq x y z
N MET A 1 6.19 11.36 -25.24
CA MET A 1 6.34 10.35 -24.16
C MET A 1 4.95 10.02 -23.64
N ALA A 2 4.58 8.73 -23.58
CA ALA A 2 3.27 8.31 -23.08
C ALA A 2 3.35 8.07 -21.56
N GLN A 3 2.42 8.66 -20.80
CA GLN A 3 2.29 8.39 -19.37
C GLN A 3 1.56 7.04 -19.19
N LYS A 4 2.12 6.16 -18.36
CA LYS A 4 1.52 4.87 -18.02
C LYS A 4 1.06 4.88 -16.56
N GLY A 5 -0.15 4.39 -16.31
CA GLY A 5 -0.63 4.17 -14.95
C GLY A 5 0.20 3.10 -14.24
N ILE A 6 0.43 3.29 -12.94
CA ILE A 6 1.02 2.29 -12.05
C ILE A 6 0.00 1.92 -10.97
N ARG A 7 0.11 0.71 -10.42
CA ARG A 7 -0.80 0.21 -9.39
C ARG A 7 -0.66 1.00 -8.10
N GLU A 8 -1.73 1.04 -7.31
CA GLU A 8 -1.77 1.79 -6.06
C GLU A 8 -0.72 1.27 -5.06
N PHE A 9 -0.54 -0.05 -4.97
CA PHE A 9 0.46 -0.70 -4.14
C PHE A 9 1.88 -0.21 -4.47
N ASP A 10 2.23 -0.23 -5.76
CA ASP A 10 3.55 0.16 -6.23
C ASP A 10 3.78 1.67 -6.03
N ALA A 11 2.80 2.50 -6.37
CA ALA A 11 2.85 3.95 -6.18
C ALA A 11 3.06 4.34 -4.71
N LYS A 12 2.31 3.74 -3.78
CA LYS A 12 2.42 4.07 -2.35
C LYS A 12 3.74 3.63 -1.75
N ARG A 13 4.30 2.49 -2.17
CA ARG A 13 5.64 2.07 -1.74
C ARG A 13 6.73 3.03 -2.21
N LEU A 14 6.66 3.45 -3.47
CA LEU A 14 7.59 4.46 -4.02
C LEU A 14 7.47 5.80 -3.29
N LEU A 15 6.23 6.24 -3.04
CA LEU A 15 5.97 7.47 -2.29
C LEU A 15 6.50 7.38 -0.86
N ALA A 16 6.23 6.27 -0.15
CA ALA A 16 6.70 6.06 1.20
C ALA A 16 8.23 6.12 1.28
N LYS A 17 8.91 5.44 0.36
CA LYS A 17 10.37 5.51 0.24
C LYS A 17 10.84 6.93 0.00
N ALA A 18 10.32 7.60 -1.03
CA ALA A 18 10.76 8.94 -1.41
C ALA A 18 10.54 9.97 -0.28
N VAL A 19 9.38 9.93 0.37
CA VAL A 19 9.04 10.83 1.49
C VAL A 19 9.91 10.55 2.70
N ASN A 20 10.12 9.29 3.06
CA ASN A 20 10.90 8.93 4.24
C ASN A 20 12.41 9.20 4.03
N ASP A 21 12.93 8.98 2.82
CA ASP A 21 14.29 9.35 2.43
C ASP A 21 14.45 10.89 2.46
N ALA A 22 13.48 11.63 1.91
CA ALA A 22 13.43 13.08 1.98
C ALA A 22 13.09 13.61 3.39
N GLY A 23 12.68 12.75 4.32
CA GLY A 23 12.43 13.09 5.73
C GLY A 23 13.65 13.69 6.43
N GLN A 24 14.85 13.40 5.91
CA GLN A 24 16.11 14.04 6.31
C GLN A 24 16.14 15.56 5.98
N LEU A 25 15.35 16.01 5.02
CA LEU A 25 15.25 17.42 4.59
C LEU A 25 14.10 18.18 5.28
N THR A 26 13.11 17.48 5.85
CA THR A 26 11.88 18.08 6.42
C THR A 26 11.81 17.97 7.95
N GLY A 27 12.90 17.61 8.62
CA GLY A 27 12.97 17.59 10.09
C GLY A 27 12.03 16.57 10.74
N SER A 28 11.77 15.43 10.07
CA SER A 28 10.87 14.36 10.55
C SER A 28 9.37 14.67 10.55
N ALA A 29 8.94 15.86 10.12
CA ALA A 29 7.54 16.27 10.19
C ALA A 29 6.62 15.47 9.24
N LEU A 30 7.18 14.95 8.14
CA LEU A 30 6.45 14.16 7.16
C LEU A 30 7.00 12.73 7.12
N ARG A 31 6.23 11.79 7.67
CA ARG A 31 6.45 10.36 7.48
C ARG A 31 5.24 9.78 6.79
N PHE A 32 5.50 8.91 5.82
CA PHE A 32 4.45 8.18 5.13
C PHE A 32 4.53 6.71 5.50
N GLU A 33 3.40 6.17 5.97
CA GLU A 33 3.30 4.80 6.43
C GLU A 33 3.15 3.83 5.25
N ASP A 34 3.90 2.73 5.29
CA ASP A 34 4.00 1.73 4.23
C ASP A 34 3.36 0.38 4.60
N ARG A 35 2.49 0.35 5.60
CA ARG A 35 1.69 -0.83 5.99
C ARG A 35 0.72 -1.23 4.89
N LEU A 36 1.23 -2.01 3.95
CA LEU A 36 0.55 -2.45 2.74
C LEU A 36 0.92 -3.91 2.48
N VAL A 37 -0.06 -4.72 2.09
CA VAL A 37 0.16 -6.10 1.66
C VAL A 37 -0.57 -6.30 0.34
N LEU A 38 0.14 -6.80 -0.67
CA LEU A 38 -0.47 -7.21 -1.93
C LEU A 38 -0.84 -8.69 -1.82
N VAL A 39 -2.10 -9.01 -2.07
CA VAL A 39 -2.62 -10.38 -2.07
C VAL A 39 -2.93 -10.79 -3.50
N THR A 40 -2.41 -11.93 -3.91
CA THR A 40 -2.68 -12.60 -5.19
C THR A 40 -3.35 -13.95 -4.95
N PRO A 41 -3.90 -14.63 -5.98
CA PRO A 41 -4.48 -15.96 -5.82
C PRO A 41 -3.51 -17.01 -5.24
N GLU A 42 -2.21 -16.82 -5.43
CA GLU A 42 -1.15 -17.72 -4.96
C GLU A 42 -0.65 -17.38 -3.53
N THR A 43 -1.16 -16.30 -2.94
CA THR A 43 -0.70 -15.83 -1.62
C THR A 43 -1.21 -16.75 -0.51
N ASN A 44 -0.31 -17.26 0.33
CA ASN A 44 -0.69 -17.94 1.58
C ASN A 44 -1.18 -16.93 2.62
N VAL A 45 -2.48 -16.63 2.60
CA VAL A 45 -3.11 -15.63 3.49
C VAL A 45 -2.94 -15.98 4.96
N ALA A 46 -3.04 -17.27 5.33
CA ALA A 46 -2.91 -17.71 6.72
C ALA A 46 -1.49 -17.48 7.28
N GLY A 47 -0.47 -17.39 6.43
CA GLY A 47 0.90 -17.09 6.82
C GLY A 47 1.20 -15.59 6.96
N LEU A 48 0.36 -14.70 6.44
CA LEU A 48 0.61 -13.26 6.44
C LEU A 48 0.78 -12.65 7.84
N PRO A 49 0.03 -13.04 8.88
CA PRO A 49 0.23 -12.50 10.23
C PRO A 49 1.63 -12.72 10.79
N ALA A 50 2.33 -13.79 10.39
CA ALA A 50 3.71 -14.03 10.83
C ALA A 50 4.70 -13.01 10.22
N ALA A 51 4.48 -12.64 8.96
CA ALA A 51 5.30 -11.65 8.26
C ALA A 51 4.89 -10.20 8.58
N TYR A 52 3.60 -9.98 8.87
CA TYR A 52 3.00 -8.67 9.11
C TYR A 52 2.12 -8.70 10.37
N PRO A 53 2.71 -8.68 11.59
CA PRO A 53 1.97 -8.85 12.85
C PRO A 53 0.86 -7.82 13.09
N TRP A 54 1.02 -6.61 12.52
CA TRP A 54 0.02 -5.53 12.63
C TRP A 54 -1.33 -5.87 11.98
N LEU A 55 -1.39 -6.90 11.12
CA LEU A 55 -2.65 -7.36 10.51
C LEU A 55 -3.67 -7.85 11.55
N VAL A 56 -3.22 -8.33 12.71
CA VAL A 56 -4.12 -8.92 13.74
C VAL A 56 -4.64 -7.86 14.73
N GLY A 57 -3.90 -6.76 14.91
CA GLY A 57 -4.19 -5.75 15.94
C GLY A 57 -4.86 -4.47 15.44
N ALA A 58 -4.96 -4.29 14.12
CA ALA A 58 -5.46 -3.05 13.52
C ALA A 58 -6.72 -3.30 12.67
N LYS A 59 -7.58 -2.28 12.56
CA LYS A 59 -8.67 -2.28 11.57
C LYS A 59 -8.07 -2.23 10.17
N LEU A 60 -8.51 -3.12 9.29
CA LEU A 60 -7.98 -3.27 7.94
C LEU A 60 -8.97 -2.74 6.89
N VAL A 61 -8.43 -2.39 5.72
CA VAL A 61 -9.21 -2.13 4.50
C VAL A 61 -8.65 -3.02 3.40
N CYS A 62 -9.53 -3.79 2.76
CA CYS A 62 -9.21 -4.61 1.60
C CYS A 62 -9.92 -4.02 0.37
N LYS A 63 -9.23 -4.00 -0.78
CA LYS A 63 -9.78 -3.50 -2.05
C LYS A 63 -8.93 -3.99 -3.23
N PRO A 64 -9.49 -4.10 -4.44
CA PRO A 64 -8.73 -4.48 -5.63
C PRO A 64 -7.78 -3.36 -6.09
N ASP A 65 -6.69 -3.78 -6.72
CA ASP A 65 -5.65 -2.92 -7.27
C ASP A 65 -5.31 -3.30 -8.72
N GLN A 66 -6.22 -2.95 -9.63
CA GLN A 66 -6.15 -3.27 -11.07
C GLN A 66 -6.41 -2.05 -11.96
N LEU A 67 -5.97 -0.86 -11.52
CA LEU A 67 -6.00 0.39 -12.30
C LEU A 67 -7.40 0.91 -12.71
N PHE A 68 -8.47 0.45 -12.06
CA PHE A 68 -9.81 1.01 -12.25
C PHE A 68 -10.28 1.85 -11.04
N GLY A 69 -11.06 2.88 -11.34
CA GLY A 69 -11.61 3.81 -10.35
C GLY A 69 -12.94 3.34 -9.73
N LYS A 70 -13.51 4.19 -8.86
CA LYS A 70 -14.86 4.04 -8.29
C LYS A 70 -15.10 2.74 -7.48
N ARG A 71 -14.04 2.13 -6.93
CA ARG A 71 -14.10 0.88 -6.12
C ARG A 71 -15.16 0.92 -5.01
N GLY A 72 -15.15 1.96 -4.17
CA GLY A 72 -16.14 2.13 -3.10
C GLY A 72 -17.60 2.29 -3.57
N LYS A 73 -17.85 2.81 -4.77
CA LYS A 73 -19.22 2.89 -5.34
C LYS A 73 -19.71 1.54 -5.85
N ASN A 74 -18.80 0.61 -6.12
CA ASN A 74 -19.09 -0.73 -6.60
C ASN A 74 -18.96 -1.78 -5.48
N ASN A 75 -18.81 -1.36 -4.23
CA ASN A 75 -18.61 -2.23 -3.08
C ASN A 75 -17.41 -3.19 -3.27
N LEU A 76 -16.33 -2.64 -3.84
CA LEU A 76 -15.05 -3.32 -4.10
C LEU A 76 -13.93 -2.74 -3.22
#